data_AF-A0A1Q5XI89-F1
#
_entry.id   AF-A0A1Q5XI89-F1
#
_cell.length_a   1.000
_cell.length_b   1.000
_cell.length_c   1.000
_cell.angle_alpha   90.00
_cell.angle_beta   90.00
_cell.angle_gamma   90.00
#
_symmetry.space_group_name_H-M   'P 1'
#
loop_
_entity.id
_entity.type
_entity.pdbx_description
1 polymer ?
#
loop_
_entity_poly.entity_id
_entity_poly.type
_entity_poly.pdbx_seq_one_letter_code
_entity_poly.pdbx_strand_id
1 'polypeptide(L)' 'MSLIYQVASQLKLLWLSCGASDNLLWVSQNFHNSLNTMNIPHTWYLDVGGHEGKVWSSGLYQFSQRIFK' A
#
# COMPACT_ATOMS: atom_id res chain seq x y z
N MET A 1 13.72 -17.80 11.05
CA MET A 1 12.87 -16.73 10.49
C MET A 1 13.78 -15.54 10.18
N SER A 2 13.80 -15.00 8.96
CA SER A 2 14.67 -13.84 8.66
C SER A 2 14.16 -12.57 9.37
N LEU A 3 15.03 -11.59 9.61
CA LEU A 3 14.70 -10.32 10.28
C LEU A 3 13.49 -9.61 9.65
N ILE A 4 13.38 -9.67 8.31
CA ILE A 4 12.27 -9.08 7.55
C ILE A 4 10.93 -9.67 7.98
N TYR A 5 10.82 -10.99 8.11
CA TYR A 5 9.59 -11.64 8.54
C TYR A 5 9.24 -11.32 10.00
N GLN A 6 10.26 -11.16 10.87
CA GLN A 6 10.06 -10.76 12.25
C GLN A 6 9.53 -9.33 12.37
N VAL A 7 9.99 -8.41 11.54
CA VAL A 7 9.47 -7.04 11.51
C VAL A 7 8.06 -7.01 10.90
N ALA A 8 7.86 -7.73 9.79
CA ALA A 8 6.55 -7.79 9.13
C ALA A 8 5.45 -8.34 10.05
N SER A 9 5.74 -9.32 10.90
CA SER A 9 4.76 -9.88 11.85
C SER A 9 4.34 -8.92 12.97
N GLN A 10 5.09 -7.84 13.20
CA GLN A 10 4.75 -6.81 14.18
C GLN A 10 3.81 -5.74 13.59
N LEU A 11 3.72 -5.63 12.26
CA LEU A 11 2.84 -4.68 11.61
C LEU A 11 1.39 -5.15 11.69
N LYS A 12 0.52 -4.33 12.28
CA LYS A 12 -0.93 -4.58 12.26
C LYS A 12 -1.55 -4.30 10.88
N LEU A 13 -0.93 -3.40 10.11
CA LEU A 13 -1.35 -3.03 8.78
C LEU A 13 -0.15 -2.47 8.00
N LEU A 14 0.08 -3.01 6.80
CA LEU A 14 0.91 -2.41 5.77
C LEU A 14 0.00 -2.04 4.59
N TRP A 15 -0.14 -0.73 4.32
CA TRP A 15 -1.07 -0.18 3.33
C TRP A 15 -0.32 0.59 2.25
N LEU A 16 -0.59 0.25 1.00
CA LEU A 16 -0.05 0.92 -0.18
C LEU A 16 -1.22 1.45 -1.02
N SER A 17 -1.20 2.74 -1.35
CA SER A 17 -2.18 3.34 -2.25
C SER A 17 -1.55 4.24 -3.30
N CYS A 18 -2.07 4.22 -4.53
CA CYS A 18 -1.60 5.06 -5.63
C CYS A 18 -2.74 5.37 -6.61
N GLY A 19 -2.58 6.41 -7.42
CA GLY A 19 -3.47 6.70 -8.55
C GLY A 19 -3.06 5.88 -9.80
N ALA A 20 -4.04 5.37 -10.54
CA ALA A 20 -3.84 4.57 -11.75
C ALA A 20 -3.16 5.34 -12.91
N SER A 21 -3.18 6.67 -12.86
CA SER A 21 -2.52 7.56 -13.82
C SER A 21 -1.44 8.42 -13.16
N ASP A 22 -0.98 8.04 -11.96
CA ASP A 22 0.14 8.72 -11.32
C ASP A 22 1.45 8.39 -12.06
N ASN A 23 2.27 9.41 -12.34
CA ASN A 23 3.55 9.24 -13.04
C ASN A 23 4.55 8.35 -12.28
N LEU A 24 4.32 8.13 -10.98
CA LEU A 24 5.14 7.29 -10.11
C LEU A 24 4.47 5.95 -9.77
N LEU A 25 3.38 5.56 -10.46
CA LEU A 25 2.71 4.29 -10.23
C LEU A 25 3.68 3.10 -10.31
N TRP A 26 4.62 3.13 -11.25
CA TRP A 26 5.62 2.08 -11.43
C TRP A 26 6.46 1.83 -10.16
N VAL A 27 6.77 2.87 -9.38
CA VAL A 27 7.51 2.75 -8.10
C VAL A 27 6.67 1.96 -7.10
N SER A 28 5.41 2.37 -6.93
CA SER A 28 4.47 1.74 -6.00
C SER A 28 4.18 0.30 -6.39
N GLN A 29 4.02 0.02 -7.69
CA GLN A 29 3.79 -1.32 -8.22
C GLN A 29 5.00 -2.23 -8.06
N ASN A 30 6.22 -1.74 -8.27
CA ASN A 30 7.44 -2.52 -8.04
C ASN A 30 7.63 -2.88 -6.56
N PHE A 31 7.28 -1.96 -5.65
CA PHE A 31 7.31 -2.25 -4.22
C PHE A 31 6.24 -3.28 -3.84
N HIS A 32 5.00 -3.11 -4.30
CA HIS A 32 3.91 -4.08 -4.15
C HIS A 32 4.32 -5.48 -4.65
N ASN A 33 4.88 -5.58 -5.86
CA ASN A 33 5.34 -6.83 -6.45
C ASN A 33 6.46 -7.48 -5.63
N SER A 34 7.38 -6.68 -5.10
CA SER A 34 8.46 -7.18 -4.23
C SER A 34 7.91 -7.78 -2.93
N LEU A 35 6.91 -7.12 -2.33
CA LEU A 35 6.21 -7.64 -1.14
C LEU A 35 5.46 -8.95 -1.44
N ASN A 36 4.82 -9.06 -2.61
CA ASN A 36 4.19 -10.30 -3.06
C ASN A 36 5.21 -11.44 -3.20
N THR A 37 6.35 -11.20 -3.86
CA THR A 37 7.42 -12.20 -4.03
C THR A 37 7.98 -12.67 -2.68
N MET A 38 8.08 -11.77 -1.70
CA MET A 38 8.52 -12.10 -0.34
C MET A 38 7.39 -12.64 0.56
N ASN A 39 6.17 -12.78 0.03
CA ASN A 39 5.00 -13.24 0.77
C ASN A 39 4.73 -12.42 2.05
N ILE A 40 4.99 -11.10 2.00
CA ILE A 40 4.75 -10.17 3.11
C ILE A 40 3.30 -9.68 3.02
N PRO A 41 2.47 -9.88 4.06
CA PRO A 41 1.08 -9.41 4.05
C PRO A 41 0.99 -7.89 3.94
N HIS A 42 0.20 -7.40 2.98
CA HIS A 42 -0.06 -5.98 2.78
C HIS A 42 -1.36 -5.76 2.00
N THR A 43 -1.89 -4.54 2.03
CA THR A 43 -3.04 -4.14 1.21
C THR A 43 -2.60 -3.21 0.10
N TRP A 44 -3.12 -3.43 -1.10
CA TRP A 44 -2.90 -2.61 -2.28
C TRP A 44 -4.22 -1.95 -2.72
N TYR A 45 -4.20 -0.62 -2.85
CA TYR A 45 -5.34 0.17 -3.30
C TYR A 45 -4.94 1.07 -4.47
N LEU A 46 -5.48 0.76 -5.65
CA LEU A 46 -5.29 1.56 -6.85
C LEU A 46 -6.57 2.35 -7.13
N ASP A 47 -6.48 3.67 -7.17
CA ASP A 47 -7.63 4.55 -7.39
C ASP A 47 -7.61 5.17 -8.80
N VAL A 48 -8.76 5.64 -9.27
CA VAL A 48 -8.86 6.38 -10.54
C VAL A 48 -8.34 7.80 -10.35
N GLY A 49 -7.30 8.16 -11.07
CA GLY A 49 -6.67 9.48 -11.01
C GLY A 49 -5.15 9.42 -10.98
N GLY A 50 -4.53 10.60 -10.86
CA GLY A 50 -3.08 10.74 -10.81
C GLY A 50 -2.57 11.28 -9.47
N HIS A 51 -1.61 12.19 -9.54
CA HIS A 51 -1.03 12.84 -8.37
C HIS A 51 -1.88 14.02 -7.88
N GLU A 52 -3.04 13.72 -7.28
CA GLU A 52 -4.05 14.73 -6.99
C GLU A 52 -4.83 14.51 -5.67
N GLY A 53 -5.33 15.60 -5.10
CA GLY A 53 -5.95 15.62 -3.76
C GLY A 53 -7.14 14.67 -3.57
N LYS A 54 -7.95 14.43 -4.62
CA LYS A 54 -9.09 13.51 -4.52
C LYS A 54 -8.65 12.05 -4.33
N VAL A 55 -7.53 11.64 -4.95
CA VAL A 55 -6.96 10.29 -4.80
C VAL A 55 -6.48 10.08 -3.36
N TRP A 56 -5.81 11.08 -2.79
CA TRP A 56 -5.35 10.99 -1.40
C TRP A 56 -6.51 11.01 -0.40
N SER A 57 -7.55 11.79 -0.67
CA SER A 57 -8.74 11.85 0.17
C SER A 57 -9.46 10.50 0.20
N SER A 58 -9.62 9.87 -0.96
CA SER A 58 -10.18 8.51 -1.10
C SER A 58 -9.30 7.45 -0.42
N GLY A 59 -7.98 7.51 -0.63
CA GLY A 59 -7.01 6.62 0.02
C GLY A 59 -7.03 6.74 1.55
N LEU A 60 -7.10 7.96 2.08
CA LEU A 60 -7.22 8.22 3.52
C LEU A 60 -8.53 7.65 4.07
N TYR A 61 -9.65 7.83 3.37
CA TYR A 61 -10.93 7.23 3.75
C TYR A 61 -10.79 5.71 3.86
N GLN A 62 -10.29 5.03 2.82
CA GLN A 62 -10.13 3.57 2.83
C GLN A 62 -9.17 3.08 3.92
N PHE A 63 -8.06 3.79 4.14
CA PHE A 63 -7.11 3.50 5.21
C PHE A 63 -7.75 3.66 6.61
N SER A 64 -8.51 4.74 6.83
CA SER A 64 -9.14 5.04 8.12
C SER A 64 -10.09 3.94 8.60
N GLN A 65 -10.73 3.21 7.68
CA GLN A 65 -11.64 2.10 8.00
C GLN A 65 -10.91 0.85 8.51
N ARG A 66 -9.57 0.84 8.50
CA ARG A 66 -8.73 -0.33 8.79
C ARG A 66 -7.80 -0.10 9.98
N ILE A 67 -7.42 1.14 10.24
CA ILE A 67 -6.60 1.48 11.41
C ILE A 67 -7.42 1.34 12.70
N PHE A 68 -6.77 0.85 13.76
CA PHE A 68 -7.35 0.61 15.09
C PHE A 68 -8.35 -0.55 15.21
N LYS A 69 -8.35 -1.47 14.25
CA LYS A 69 -8.93 -2.80 14.42
C LYS A 69 -7.97 -3.75 15.13
#